data_AF-A0A965PBA7-F1
#
_entry.id   AF-A0A965PBA7-F1
#
_cell.length_a   1.000
_cell.length_b   1.000
_cell.length_c   1.000
_cell.angle_alpha   90.00
_cell.angle_beta   90.00
_cell.angle_gamma   90.00
#
_symmetry.space_group_name_H-M   'P 1'
#
loop_
_entity.id
_entity.type
_entity.pdbx_description
1 polymer ?
#
loop_
_entity_poly.entity_id
_entity_poly.type
_entity_poly.pdbx_seq_one_letter_code
_entity_poly.pdbx_strand_id
1 'polypeptide(L)'
;MADDPFIGRVKVNKETGERSMWMGASKGFMAVDQNNIPVAKRYTPEVQSALDDTQTAYNKAQALTAPAIEFQRYNREVDTGPLRGLVAKPFSGKLQSLDGITNAMIRSQIQPGTSGASNTGAEQERLRNMFPNVDTFGGVNDERVRRIKIDRDLQLERMQMIQKWAANGGRNIADFESMWVQHEAKRRAALDQYYQSNAKPIGGAPSGVKITRVK
;
A
#
# COMPACT_ATOMS: atom_id res chain seq x y z
N MET A 1 30.18 35.57 13.26
CA MET A 1 28.98 34.76 13.52
C MET A 1 28.48 35.21 14.88
N ALA A 2 27.28 35.78 14.96
CA ALA A 2 26.72 36.21 16.24
C ALA A 2 26.19 34.95 16.96
N ASP A 3 26.78 34.64 18.12
CA ASP A 3 26.26 33.61 19.00
C ASP A 3 24.87 34.05 19.48
N ASP A 4 23.86 33.27 19.14
CA ASP A 4 22.45 33.58 19.44
C ASP A 4 22.24 33.38 20.96
N PRO A 5 22.06 34.44 21.77
CA PRO A 5 22.29 34.40 23.22
C PRO A 5 21.19 33.69 24.03
N PHE A 6 20.30 32.93 23.37
CA PHE A 6 19.07 32.40 23.98
C PHE A 6 18.85 30.90 23.80
N ILE A 7 19.80 30.16 23.23
CA ILE A 7 19.69 28.69 23.17
C ILE A 7 19.51 28.15 24.59
N GLY A 8 18.42 27.40 24.84
CA GLY A 8 18.15 26.80 26.15
C GLY A 8 16.90 27.28 26.89
N ARG A 9 16.17 28.30 26.42
CA ARG A 9 14.88 28.69 27.05
C ARG A 9 13.85 27.57 26.88
N VAL A 10 13.34 27.01 27.98
CA VAL A 10 12.31 25.96 27.95
C VAL A 10 10.92 26.56 28.21
N LYS A 11 9.98 26.32 27.31
CA LYS A 11 8.55 26.58 27.47
C LYS A 11 7.86 25.27 27.82
N VAL A 12 6.95 25.31 28.79
CA VAL A 12 6.06 24.19 29.11
C VAL A 12 4.65 24.57 28.68
N ASN A 13 4.00 23.72 27.89
CA ASN A 13 2.58 23.84 27.62
C ASN A 13 1.80 23.44 28.88
N LYS A 14 1.03 24.38 29.43
CA LYS A 14 0.28 24.17 30.69
C LYS A 14 -0.86 23.16 30.55
N GLU A 15 -1.37 22.95 29.33
CA GLU A 15 -2.49 22.03 29.07
C GLU A 15 -2.00 20.60 28.84
N THR A 16 -0.88 20.44 28.14
CA THR A 16 -0.38 19.11 27.72
C THR A 16 0.84 18.63 28.52
N GLY A 17 1.46 19.51 29.33
CA GLY A 17 2.72 19.22 30.03
C GLY A 17 3.95 19.13 29.11
N GLU A 18 3.78 19.33 27.80
CA GLU A 18 4.86 19.22 26.83
C GLU A 18 5.91 20.32 27.01
N ARG A 19 7.19 19.96 26.92
CA ARG A 19 8.31 20.88 27.05
C ARG A 19 8.92 21.15 25.68
N SER A 20 9.25 22.41 25.42
CA SER A 20 9.91 22.84 24.19
C SER A 20 11.07 23.77 24.51
N MET A 21 12.24 23.59 23.90
CA MET A 21 13.42 24.45 24.08
C MET A 21 13.64 25.35 22.86
N TRP A 22 14.01 26.61 23.09
CA TRP A 22 14.47 27.53 22.05
C TRP A 22 15.83 27.08 21.51
N MET A 23 15.87 26.84 20.20
CA MET A 23 17.05 26.35 19.47
C MET A 23 17.67 27.43 18.55
N GLY A 24 17.37 28.70 18.81
CA GLY A 24 17.83 29.85 18.02
C GLY A 24 16.80 30.35 17.00
N ALA A 25 17.05 31.52 16.42
CA ALA A 25 16.13 32.21 15.51
C ALA A 25 15.77 31.39 14.25
N SER A 26 16.67 30.51 13.80
CA SER A 26 16.46 29.66 12.61
C SER A 26 15.62 28.40 12.88
N LYS A 27 15.59 27.91 14.12
CA LYS A 27 14.93 26.64 14.49
C LYS A 27 13.71 26.83 15.40
N GLY A 28 13.60 27.97 16.07
CA GLY A 28 12.49 28.27 16.99
C GLY A 28 12.46 27.34 18.21
N PHE A 29 11.27 27.16 18.79
CA PHE A 29 11.06 26.20 19.89
C PHE A 29 10.91 24.77 19.34
N MET A 30 11.74 23.84 19.81
CA MET A 30 11.67 22.41 19.49
C MET A 30 11.27 21.60 20.73
N ALA A 31 10.50 20.52 20.56
CA ALA A 31 10.15 19.64 21.68
C ALA A 31 11.40 19.06 22.35
N VAL A 32 11.41 19.00 23.69
CA VAL A 32 12.50 18.41 24.49
C VAL A 32 11.96 17.35 25.45
N ASP A 33 12.82 16.40 25.81
CA ASP A 33 12.48 15.39 26.82
C ASP A 33 12.60 15.94 28.25
N GLN A 34 12.47 15.05 29.24
CA GLN A 34 12.62 15.40 30.65
C GLN A 34 14.03 15.92 31.00
N ASN A 35 15.04 15.56 30.20
CA ASN A 35 16.43 15.97 30.35
C ASN A 35 16.79 17.17 29.47
N ASN A 36 15.80 17.87 28.90
CA ASN A 36 15.99 19.03 28.02
C ASN A 36 16.78 18.72 26.74
N ILE A 37 16.82 17.45 26.32
CA ILE A 37 17.45 17.04 25.07
C ILE A 37 16.44 17.28 23.94
N PRO A 38 16.82 17.97 22.85
CA PRO A 38 15.98 18.11 21.66
C PRO A 38 15.55 16.74 21.16
N VAL A 39 14.27 16.45 21.29
CA VAL A 39 13.71 15.22 20.71
C VAL A 39 13.28 15.58 19.30
N ALA A 40 13.66 14.75 18.32
CA ALA A 40 13.02 14.79 17.01
C ALA A 40 11.50 14.85 17.22
N LYS A 41 10.82 15.76 16.50
CA LYS A 41 9.39 16.11 16.69
C LYS A 41 8.60 14.93 17.25
N ARG A 42 8.27 14.95 18.55
CA ARG A 42 7.39 13.93 19.12
C ARG A 42 6.02 14.12 18.46
N TYR A 43 5.62 13.15 17.65
CA TYR A 43 4.26 13.03 17.20
C TYR A 43 3.35 12.83 18.41
N THR A 44 2.10 13.28 18.33
CA THR A 44 1.12 12.90 19.36
C THR A 44 0.96 11.37 19.35
N PRO A 45 0.57 10.73 20.45
CA PRO A 45 0.36 9.28 20.49
C PRO A 45 -0.57 8.77 19.38
N GLU A 46 -1.61 9.54 19.06
CA GLU A 46 -2.55 9.24 17.96
C GLU A 46 -1.86 9.22 16.60
N VAL A 47 -1.01 10.21 16.33
CA VAL A 47 -0.27 10.31 15.06
C VAL A 47 0.79 9.24 14.95
N GLN A 48 1.46 8.91 16.06
CA GLN A 48 2.41 7.81 16.09
C GLN A 48 1.71 6.48 15.80
N SER A 49 0.57 6.21 16.44
CA SER A 49 -0.24 5.01 16.17
C SER A 49 -0.65 4.93 14.70
N ALA A 50 -1.13 6.03 14.12
CA ALA A 50 -1.52 6.07 12.72
C ALA A 50 -0.34 5.83 11.76
N LEU A 51 0.86 6.31 12.10
CA LEU A 51 2.08 6.03 11.34
C LEU A 51 2.46 4.54 11.44
N ASP A 52 2.38 3.95 12.63
CA ASP A 52 2.71 2.54 12.85
C ASP A 52 1.73 1.61 12.11
N ASP A 53 0.44 1.94 12.14
CA ASP A 53 -0.62 1.24 11.39
C ASP A 53 -0.40 1.34 9.88
N THR A 54 -0.12 2.55 9.38
CA THR A 54 0.13 2.79 7.96
C THR A 54 1.42 2.11 7.49
N GLN A 55 2.47 2.11 8.31
CA GLN A 55 3.73 1.40 8.03
C GLN A 55 3.48 -0.12 7.96
N THR A 56 2.67 -0.66 8.87
CA THR A 56 2.28 -2.07 8.85
C THR A 56 1.49 -2.40 7.58
N ALA A 57 0.53 -1.56 7.19
CA ALA A 57 -0.24 -1.72 5.97
C ALA A 57 0.64 -1.64 4.71
N TYR A 58 1.56 -0.68 4.65
CA TYR A 58 2.55 -0.56 3.58
C TYR A 58 3.43 -1.80 3.47
N ASN A 59 3.96 -2.30 4.60
CA ASN A 59 4.80 -3.50 4.60
C ASN A 59 4.04 -4.72 4.07
N LYS A 60 2.76 -4.89 4.44
CA LYS A 60 1.90 -5.94 3.89
C LYS A 60 1.68 -5.79 2.39
N ALA A 61 1.34 -4.59 1.92
CA ALA A 61 1.12 -4.32 0.49
C ALA A 61 2.41 -4.49 -0.34
N GLN A 62 3.55 -4.09 0.21
CA GLN A 62 4.86 -4.25 -0.39
C GLN A 62 5.24 -5.74 -0.51
N ALA A 63 4.99 -6.54 0.53
CA ALA A 63 5.25 -7.98 0.53
C ALA A 63 4.42 -8.71 -0.54
N LEU A 64 3.22 -8.22 -0.86
CA LEU A 64 2.38 -8.75 -1.94
C LEU A 64 2.82 -8.32 -3.34
N THR A 65 3.56 -7.21 -3.46
CA THR A 65 3.83 -6.60 -4.77
C THR A 65 4.82 -7.41 -5.60
N ALA A 66 5.92 -7.89 -5.00
CA ALA A 66 6.90 -8.72 -5.70
C ALA A 66 6.29 -10.02 -6.27
N PRO A 67 5.58 -10.86 -5.48
CA PRO A 67 4.93 -12.05 -6.02
C PRO A 67 3.84 -11.70 -7.05
N ALA A 68 3.10 -10.61 -6.89
CA ALA A 68 2.10 -10.20 -7.88
C ALA A 68 2.74 -9.81 -9.24
N ILE A 69 3.90 -9.14 -9.24
CA ILE A 69 4.66 -8.83 -10.46
C ILE A 69 5.19 -10.12 -11.10
N GLU A 70 5.69 -11.05 -10.29
CA GLU A 70 6.15 -12.35 -10.77
C GLU A 70 5.01 -13.15 -11.41
N PHE A 71 3.84 -13.19 -10.76
CA PHE A 71 2.62 -13.77 -11.32
C PHE A 71 2.28 -13.12 -12.66
N GLN A 72 2.28 -11.78 -12.73
CA GLN A 72 2.00 -11.05 -13.96
C GLN A 72 2.95 -11.44 -15.10
N ARG A 73 4.25 -11.63 -14.82
CA ARG A 73 5.22 -12.07 -15.81
C ARG A 73 4.86 -13.44 -16.37
N TYR A 74 4.61 -14.42 -15.50
CA TYR A 74 4.24 -15.77 -15.92
C TYR A 74 2.86 -15.85 -16.59
N ASN A 75 1.91 -15.03 -16.17
CA ASN A 75 0.58 -14.90 -16.77
C ASN A 75 0.62 -14.43 -18.23
N ARG A 76 1.68 -13.70 -18.63
CA ARG A 76 1.88 -13.32 -20.04
C ARG A 76 2.43 -14.45 -20.90
N GLU A 77 3.06 -15.43 -20.27
CA GLU A 77 3.70 -16.55 -20.95
C GLU A 77 2.78 -17.78 -21.04
N VAL A 78 1.68 -17.81 -20.26
CA VAL A 78 0.78 -18.95 -20.14
C VAL A 78 -0.67 -18.50 -20.06
N ASP A 79 -1.55 -19.13 -20.84
CA ASP A 79 -2.99 -18.87 -20.79
C ASP A 79 -3.57 -19.26 -19.41
N THR A 80 -4.19 -18.30 -18.72
CA THR A 80 -4.94 -18.45 -17.46
C THR A 80 -6.45 -18.37 -17.71
N GLY A 81 -7.26 -19.02 -16.87
CA GLY A 81 -8.73 -18.99 -16.97
C GLY A 81 -9.42 -20.36 -17.14
N PRO A 82 -10.77 -20.38 -17.10
CA PRO A 82 -11.58 -21.61 -17.06
C PRO A 82 -11.61 -22.40 -18.37
N LEU A 83 -11.23 -21.79 -19.50
CA LEU A 83 -11.11 -22.47 -20.81
C LEU A 83 -9.72 -23.05 -21.08
N ARG A 84 -8.90 -23.19 -20.03
CA ARG A 84 -7.61 -23.89 -20.09
C ARG A 84 -7.80 -25.30 -20.62
N GLY A 85 -7.16 -25.61 -21.75
CA GLY A 85 -7.12 -26.97 -22.31
C GLY A 85 -7.86 -27.17 -23.64
N LEU A 86 -8.53 -26.16 -24.21
CA LEU A 86 -9.04 -26.26 -25.60
C LEU A 86 -7.90 -26.37 -26.63
N VAL A 87 -6.69 -25.96 -26.26
CA VAL A 87 -5.44 -26.33 -26.92
C VAL A 87 -4.69 -27.19 -25.92
N ALA A 88 -4.52 -28.47 -26.22
CA ALA A 88 -3.81 -29.46 -25.39
C ALA A 88 -2.34 -29.09 -25.22
N LYS A 89 -2.05 -28.11 -24.38
CA LYS A 89 -0.70 -27.86 -23.86
C LYS A 89 -0.58 -28.65 -22.56
N PRO A 90 0.43 -29.52 -22.42
CA PRO A 90 0.66 -30.21 -21.15
C PRO A 90 0.78 -29.19 -20.03
N PHE A 91 0.32 -29.55 -18.83
CA PHE A 91 0.48 -28.77 -17.61
C PHE A 91 1.94 -28.35 -17.47
N SER A 92 2.27 -27.14 -17.93
CA SER A 92 3.64 -26.65 -17.89
C SER A 92 4.00 -26.37 -16.43
N GLY A 93 5.24 -26.67 -16.01
CA GLY A 93 5.71 -26.35 -14.66
C GLY A 93 5.47 -24.89 -14.24
N LYS A 94 5.32 -23.99 -15.22
CA LYS A 94 4.93 -22.58 -15.02
C LYS A 94 3.54 -22.40 -14.37
N LEU A 95 2.59 -23.30 -14.61
CA LEU A 95 1.27 -23.27 -13.96
C LEU A 95 1.35 -23.60 -12.47
N GLN A 96 2.17 -24.59 -12.14
CA GLN A 96 2.45 -24.94 -10.74
C GLN A 96 3.20 -23.79 -10.05
N SER A 97 4.12 -23.11 -10.74
CA SER A 97 4.76 -21.89 -10.22
C SER A 97 3.75 -20.78 -9.95
N LEU A 98 2.82 -20.50 -10.88
CA LEU A 98 1.76 -19.51 -10.70
C LEU A 98 0.87 -19.82 -9.49
N ASP A 99 0.44 -21.07 -9.33
CA ASP A 99 -0.36 -21.47 -8.17
C ASP A 99 0.44 -21.38 -6.86
N GLY A 100 1.73 -21.73 -6.89
CA GLY A 100 2.65 -21.52 -5.76
C GLY A 100 2.75 -20.05 -5.34
N ILE A 101 2.82 -19.13 -6.31
CA ILE A 101 2.84 -17.68 -6.05
C ILE A 101 1.51 -17.21 -5.44
N THR A 102 0.38 -17.64 -5.99
CA THR A 102 -0.95 -17.34 -5.42
C THR A 102 -1.07 -17.84 -3.98
N ASN A 103 -0.66 -19.07 -3.72
CA ASN A 103 -0.70 -19.67 -2.38
C ASN A 103 0.22 -18.94 -1.39
N ALA A 104 1.39 -18.47 -1.83
CA ALA A 104 2.27 -17.64 -1.00
C ALA A 104 1.61 -16.30 -0.63
N MET A 105 0.92 -15.65 -1.57
CA MET A 105 0.16 -14.42 -1.30
C MET A 105 -0.99 -14.67 -0.32
N ILE A 106 -1.77 -15.73 -0.50
CA ILE A 106 -2.87 -16.09 0.43
C ILE A 106 -2.33 -16.33 1.84
N ARG A 107 -1.26 -17.12 1.98
CA ARG A 107 -0.64 -17.40 3.29
C ARG A 107 -0.14 -16.14 3.98
N SER A 108 0.34 -15.14 3.24
CA SER A 108 0.77 -13.87 3.82
C SER A 108 -0.37 -13.06 4.47
N GLN A 109 -1.63 -13.35 4.10
CA GLN A 109 -2.81 -12.71 4.68
C GLN A 109 -3.42 -13.48 5.85
N ILE A 110 -3.05 -14.75 6.02
CA ILE A 110 -3.53 -15.58 7.12
C ILE A 110 -2.62 -15.34 8.32
N GLN A 111 -3.19 -14.81 9.40
CA GLN A 111 -2.44 -14.51 10.62
C GLN A 111 -1.97 -15.83 11.27
N PRO A 112 -0.67 -16.00 11.57
CA PRO A 112 -0.18 -17.21 12.24
C PRO A 112 -0.80 -17.32 13.64
N GLY A 113 -1.42 -18.46 13.95
CA GLY A 113 -1.93 -18.77 15.30
C GLY A 113 -3.40 -18.45 15.59
N THR A 114 -4.17 -17.91 14.63
CA THR A 114 -5.64 -17.77 14.76
C THR A 114 -6.35 -19.09 14.38
N SER A 115 -6.35 -20.04 15.31
CA SER A 115 -6.79 -21.43 15.11
C SER A 115 -8.31 -21.68 15.02
N GLY A 116 -9.18 -20.66 15.00
CA GLY A 116 -10.63 -20.88 15.13
C GLY A 116 -11.51 -20.69 13.89
N ALA A 117 -11.26 -19.65 13.08
CA ALA A 117 -12.22 -19.21 12.05
C ALA A 117 -11.59 -18.71 10.73
N SER A 118 -10.31 -18.31 10.75
CA SER A 118 -9.61 -17.67 9.61
C SER A 118 -8.91 -18.65 8.66
N ASN A 119 -9.01 -19.95 8.92
CA ASN A 119 -8.44 -21.03 8.09
C ASN A 119 -9.53 -21.89 7.41
N THR A 120 -10.76 -21.40 7.35
CA THR A 120 -11.85 -22.11 6.69
C THR A 120 -11.64 -22.10 5.17
N GLY A 121 -12.01 -23.18 4.47
CA GLY A 121 -11.90 -23.24 3.02
C GLY A 121 -12.62 -22.09 2.30
N ALA A 122 -13.70 -21.56 2.91
CA ALA A 122 -14.41 -20.38 2.42
C ALA A 122 -13.55 -19.10 2.49
N GLU A 123 -12.78 -18.89 3.56
CA GLU A 123 -11.90 -17.72 3.67
C GLU A 123 -10.71 -17.82 2.70
N GLN A 124 -10.14 -19.02 2.53
CA GLN A 124 -9.10 -19.24 1.52
C GLN A 124 -9.63 -18.97 0.11
N GLU A 125 -10.84 -19.42 -0.22
CA GLU A 125 -11.47 -19.16 -1.51
C GLU A 125 -11.78 -17.66 -1.71
N ARG A 126 -12.24 -16.96 -0.66
CA ARG A 126 -12.42 -15.51 -0.69
C ARG A 126 -11.10 -14.80 -1.00
N LEU A 127 -10.02 -15.15 -0.30
CA LEU A 127 -8.68 -14.59 -0.53
C LEU A 127 -8.15 -14.94 -1.92
N ARG A 128 -8.38 -16.17 -2.39
CA ARG A 128 -8.00 -16.61 -3.74
C ARG A 128 -8.66 -15.78 -4.83
N ASN A 129 -9.89 -15.33 -4.61
CA ASN A 129 -10.61 -14.43 -5.51
C ASN A 129 -10.14 -12.96 -5.42
N MET A 130 -9.45 -12.58 -4.35
CA MET A 130 -8.81 -11.25 -4.22
C MET A 130 -7.45 -11.19 -4.92
N PHE A 131 -6.72 -12.30 -4.99
CA PHE A 131 -5.38 -12.38 -5.57
C PHE A 131 -5.37 -12.88 -7.02
N PRO A 132 -4.34 -12.53 -7.82
CA PRO A 132 -4.11 -13.17 -9.11
C PRO A 132 -4.06 -14.69 -8.92
N ASN A 133 -4.81 -15.43 -9.74
CA ASN A 133 -4.89 -16.88 -9.65
C ASN A 133 -5.02 -17.54 -11.02
N VAL A 134 -4.67 -18.82 -11.06
CA VAL A 134 -4.56 -19.60 -12.28
C VAL A 134 -5.90 -19.88 -12.98
N ASP A 135 -6.99 -19.84 -12.21
CA ASP A 135 -8.36 -20.16 -12.65
C ASP A 135 -9.06 -18.93 -13.25
N THR A 136 -8.45 -17.76 -13.14
CA THR A 136 -8.97 -16.46 -13.61
C THR A 136 -8.32 -16.05 -14.93
N PHE A 137 -9.06 -15.39 -15.82
CA PHE A 137 -8.51 -14.91 -17.10
C PHE A 137 -7.35 -13.92 -16.92
N GLY A 138 -6.42 -13.93 -17.88
CA GLY A 138 -5.22 -13.09 -17.85
C GLY A 138 -5.50 -11.61 -17.58
N GLY A 139 -6.45 -11.01 -18.29
CA GLY A 139 -6.81 -9.59 -18.10
C GLY A 139 -7.38 -9.27 -16.71
N VAL A 140 -8.09 -10.20 -16.08
CA VAL A 140 -8.57 -10.03 -14.70
C VAL A 140 -7.42 -10.19 -13.70
N ASN A 141 -6.48 -11.11 -13.95
CA ASN A 141 -5.26 -11.21 -13.17
C ASN A 141 -4.41 -9.93 -13.25
N ASP A 142 -4.27 -9.33 -14.43
CA ASP A 142 -3.58 -8.04 -14.59
C ASP A 142 -4.25 -6.93 -13.80
N GLU A 143 -5.58 -6.89 -13.79
CA GLU A 143 -6.33 -5.96 -12.95
C GLU A 143 -6.04 -6.18 -11.46
N ARG A 144 -6.03 -7.42 -10.97
CA ARG A 144 -5.71 -7.73 -9.57
C ARG A 144 -4.28 -7.32 -9.20
N VAL A 145 -3.30 -7.62 -10.05
CA VAL A 145 -1.91 -7.17 -9.86
C VAL A 145 -1.81 -5.66 -9.80
N ARG A 146 -2.53 -4.95 -10.68
CA ARG A 146 -2.58 -3.49 -10.69
C ARG A 146 -3.17 -2.93 -9.40
N ARG A 147 -4.27 -3.51 -8.88
CA ARG A 147 -4.84 -3.11 -7.58
C ARG A 147 -3.82 -3.22 -6.44
N ILE A 148 -3.06 -4.31 -6.38
CA ILE A 148 -2.00 -4.51 -5.39
C ILE A 148 -0.93 -3.40 -5.47
N LYS A 149 -0.49 -3.03 -6.68
CA LYS A 149 0.48 -1.94 -6.90
C LYS A 149 -0.08 -0.59 -6.46
N ILE A 150 -1.34 -0.31 -6.80
CA ILE A 150 -2.03 0.92 -6.40
C ILE A 150 -2.13 1.00 -4.88
N ASP A 151 -2.54 -0.07 -4.21
CA ASP A 151 -2.69 -0.09 -2.76
C ASP A 151 -1.35 0.13 -2.04
N ARG A 152 -0.26 -0.48 -2.51
CA ARG A 152 1.10 -0.20 -2.00
C ARG A 152 1.43 1.29 -2.10
N ASP A 153 1.25 1.90 -3.27
CA ASP A 153 1.61 3.30 -3.50
C ASP A 153 0.76 4.26 -2.67
N LEU A 154 -0.54 3.95 -2.52
CA LEU A 154 -1.43 4.71 -1.65
C LEU A 154 -1.01 4.64 -0.18
N GLN A 155 -0.59 3.48 0.34
CA GLN A 155 -0.10 3.40 1.72
C GLN A 155 1.22 4.16 1.92
N LEU A 156 2.14 4.08 0.96
CA LEU A 156 3.38 4.87 0.99
C LEU A 156 3.08 6.38 1.03
N GLU A 157 2.17 6.83 0.18
CA GLU A 157 1.80 8.24 0.09
C GLU A 157 1.04 8.70 1.34
N ARG A 158 0.14 7.88 1.88
CA ARG A 158 -0.54 8.15 3.15
C ARG A 158 0.47 8.39 4.26
N MET A 159 1.45 7.50 4.40
CA MET A 159 2.50 7.62 5.41
C MET A 159 3.28 8.94 5.26
N GLN A 160 3.69 9.28 4.04
CA GLN A 160 4.39 10.55 3.76
C GLN A 160 3.51 11.77 4.07
N MET A 161 2.21 11.70 3.78
CA MET A 161 1.28 12.78 4.06
C MET A 161 1.01 12.93 5.57
N ILE A 162 0.88 11.84 6.34
CA ILE A 162 0.78 11.91 7.81
C ILE A 162 2.03 12.58 8.37
N GLN A 163 3.22 12.17 7.95
CA GLN A 163 4.49 12.77 8.39
C GLN A 163 4.54 14.26 8.08
N LYS A 164 4.17 14.66 6.86
CA LYS A 164 4.15 16.07 6.43
C LYS A 164 3.10 16.89 7.19
N TRP A 165 1.90 16.37 7.35
CA TRP A 165 0.81 17.02 8.05
C TRP A 165 1.16 17.23 9.54
N ALA A 166 1.70 16.20 10.19
CA ALA A 166 2.17 16.30 11.57
C ALA A 166 3.36 17.26 11.72
N ALA A 167 4.27 17.27 10.73
CA ALA A 167 5.38 18.22 10.70
C ALA A 167 4.90 19.69 10.59
N ASN A 168 3.73 19.92 9.99
CA ASN A 168 3.09 21.23 9.83
C ASN A 168 2.17 21.63 10.99
N GLY A 169 2.21 20.90 12.12
CA GLY A 169 1.42 21.21 13.31
C GLY A 169 0.08 20.46 13.40
N GLY A 170 -0.16 19.50 12.52
CA GLY A 170 -1.27 18.56 12.66
C GLY A 170 -1.18 17.74 13.95
N ARG A 171 -2.26 17.71 14.74
CA ARG A 171 -2.32 17.01 16.03
C ARG A 171 -3.45 15.99 16.14
N ASN A 172 -4.58 16.23 15.48
CA ASN A 172 -5.77 15.40 15.49
C ASN A 172 -5.86 14.54 14.22
N ILE A 173 -5.78 13.22 14.35
CA ILE A 173 -5.78 12.31 13.20
C ILE A 173 -7.10 12.35 12.42
N ALA A 174 -8.23 12.67 13.06
CA ALA A 174 -9.53 12.74 12.37
C ALA A 174 -9.57 13.84 11.29
N ASP A 175 -8.86 14.95 11.52
CA ASP A 175 -8.74 16.03 10.54
C ASP A 175 -7.89 15.58 9.34
N PHE A 176 -6.83 14.81 9.60
CA PHE A 176 -6.04 14.19 8.55
C PHE A 176 -6.87 13.21 7.73
N GLU A 177 -7.65 12.32 8.37
CA GLU A 177 -8.48 11.34 7.67
C GLU A 177 -9.51 11.99 6.74
N SER A 178 -10.14 13.07 7.19
CA SER A 178 -11.11 13.82 6.38
C SER A 178 -10.48 14.39 5.11
N MET A 179 -9.25 14.92 5.21
CA MET A 179 -8.47 15.36 4.04
C MET A 179 -8.02 14.17 3.18
N TRP A 180 -7.57 13.08 3.82
CA TRP A 180 -7.06 11.90 3.14
C TRP A 180 -8.10 11.24 2.24
N VAL A 181 -9.35 11.09 2.69
CA VAL A 181 -10.43 10.49 1.89
C VAL A 181 -10.62 11.21 0.54
N GLN A 182 -10.55 12.54 0.53
CA GLN A 182 -10.67 13.33 -0.70
C GLN A 182 -9.44 13.19 -1.61
N HIS A 183 -8.25 13.08 -1.01
CA HIS A 183 -7.00 12.89 -1.73
C HIS A 183 -6.88 11.49 -2.31
N GLU A 184 -7.21 10.46 -1.54
CA GLU A 184 -7.11 9.05 -1.91
C GLU A 184 -7.92 8.75 -3.16
N ALA A 185 -9.17 9.22 -3.24
CA ALA A 185 -10.02 8.95 -4.40
C ALA A 185 -9.41 9.48 -5.71
N LYS A 186 -8.92 10.73 -5.69
CA LYS A 186 -8.24 11.35 -6.84
C LYS A 186 -6.94 10.64 -7.16
N ARG A 187 -6.17 10.30 -6.13
CA ARG A 187 -4.86 9.67 -6.29
C ARG A 187 -4.96 8.25 -6.82
N ARG A 188 -5.93 7.47 -6.33
CA ARG A 188 -6.25 6.13 -6.80
C ARG A 188 -6.57 6.14 -8.29
N ALA A 189 -7.42 7.09 -8.74
CA ALA A 189 -7.74 7.24 -10.16
C ALA A 189 -6.50 7.59 -11.01
N ALA A 190 -5.64 8.49 -10.52
CA ALA A 190 -4.40 8.86 -11.22
C ALA A 190 -3.41 7.69 -11.31
N LEU A 191 -3.23 6.92 -10.22
CA LEU A 191 -2.40 5.72 -10.20
C LEU A 191 -2.96 4.65 -11.14
N ASP A 192 -4.28 4.47 -11.18
CA ASP A 192 -4.92 3.53 -12.09
C ASP A 192 -4.64 3.91 -13.56
N GLN A 193 -4.83 5.18 -13.93
CA GLN A 193 -4.49 5.67 -15.27
C GLN A 193 -3.00 5.50 -15.60
N TYR A 194 -2.10 5.78 -14.65
CA TYR A 194 -0.66 5.59 -14.80
C TYR A 194 -0.31 4.12 -15.06
N TYR A 195 -0.90 3.18 -14.31
CA TYR A 195 -0.61 1.76 -14.49
C TYR A 195 -1.26 1.19 -15.75
N GLN A 196 -2.41 1.70 -16.17
CA GLN A 196 -3.02 1.34 -17.45
C GLN A 196 -2.17 1.81 -18.64
N SER A 197 -1.70 3.07 -18.63
CA SER A 197 -0.92 3.62 -19.75
C SER A 197 0.47 3.00 -19.89
N ASN A 198 1.05 2.52 -18.78
CA ASN A 198 2.33 1.82 -18.77
C ASN A 198 2.22 0.29 -18.88
N ALA A 199 1.00 -0.25 -18.97
CA ALA A 199 0.82 -1.67 -19.20
C ALA A 199 1.24 -2.03 -20.64
N LYS A 200 2.26 -2.87 -20.78
CA LYS A 200 2.53 -3.51 -22.09
C LYS A 200 1.29 -4.32 -22.48
N PRO A 201 0.70 -4.11 -23.68
CA PRO A 201 -0.44 -4.89 -24.13
C PRO A 201 -0.05 -6.37 -24.19
N ILE A 202 -0.88 -7.22 -23.59
CA ILE A 202 -0.65 -8.67 -23.53
C ILE A 202 -1.42 -9.27 -24.68
N GLY A 203 -0.71 -9.52 -25.78
CA GLY A 203 -1.29 -10.08 -26.99
C GLY A 203 -2.20 -9.07 -27.69
N GLY A 204 -1.80 -8.62 -28.87
CA GLY A 204 -2.79 -8.12 -29.81
C GLY A 204 -3.83 -9.22 -29.99
N ALA A 205 -5.08 -8.96 -29.59
CA ALA A 205 -6.18 -9.61 -30.28
C ALA A 205 -5.93 -9.39 -31.77
N PRO A 206 -6.03 -10.43 -32.64
CA PRO A 206 -5.95 -10.19 -34.06
C PRO A 206 -6.96 -9.09 -34.38
N SER A 207 -6.46 -7.99 -34.95
CA SER A 207 -7.25 -6.89 -35.47
C SER A 207 -8.19 -7.45 -36.53
N GLY A 208 -9.39 -7.91 -36.12
CA GLY A 208 -10.21 -8.71 -37.02
C GLY A 208 -11.63 -9.01 -36.58
N VAL A 209 -11.96 -8.99 -35.29
CA VAL A 209 -13.37 -9.18 -34.88
C VAL A 209 -14.05 -7.82 -34.74
N LYS A 210 -14.55 -7.31 -35.87
CA LYS A 210 -15.62 -6.31 -35.86
C LYS A 210 -16.84 -6.99 -35.24
N ILE A 211 -17.17 -6.64 -34.00
CA ILE A 211 -18.50 -6.93 -33.46
C ILE A 211 -19.45 -5.96 -34.16
N THR A 212 -19.98 -6.39 -35.30
CA THR A 212 -21.10 -5.72 -35.95
C THR A 212 -22.30 -5.84 -35.03
N ARG A 213 -22.70 -4.75 -34.36
CA ARG A 213 -24.00 -4.68 -33.71
C ARG A 213 -25.07 -4.86 -34.78
N VAL A 214 -25.73 -6.00 -34.77
CA VAL A 214 -27.00 -6.18 -35.48
C VAL A 214 -28.02 -5.32 -34.71
N LYS A 215 -28.59 -4.34 -35.40
CA LYS A 215 -29.80 -3.62 -34.95
C LYS A 215 -31.02 -4.42 -35.36
#